data_AF-A0A081P316-F1
#
_entry.id   AF-A0A081P316-F1
#
_cell.length_a   1.000
_cell.length_b   1.000
_cell.length_c   1.000
_cell.angle_alpha   90.00
_cell.angle_beta   90.00
_cell.angle_gamma   90.00
#
_symmetry.space_group_name_H-M   'P 1'
#
loop_
_entity.id
_entity.type
_entity.pdbx_description
1 polymer ?
#
loop_
_entity_poly.entity_id
_entity_poly.type
_entity_poly.pdbx_seq_one_letter_code
_entity_poly.pdbx_strand_id
1 'polypeptide(L)'
;MIVIADGQTSVDISGWEPPERDIYEEKHRNPTTYQYDSERALRFELRLRTAIVQAAKDLQHSAASFASFKKSRCNAAYWIRTENGGFQMRHDVLPSEAIRDIFSNGRAYAFECATAIIIVLYKAVLETIGDQKFNRLFADLYLYSWEVDSDLRLITIAEKMPTYSGDILYFKNPDVDPEWMEWQGENVVKLGSDSYFGHGIGITNAAGIIAKLNKHRKKGSTESAYLIDQVTYPNYVYLYEAASSRVPISQTALAWLPPEARGRIVVRIGGRTAIYA
;
A
#
# COMPACT_ATOMS: atom_id res chain seq x y z
N MET A 1 -12.79 12.57 -12.88
CA MET A 1 -12.56 14.01 -13.14
C MET A 1 -11.68 14.55 -12.05
N ILE A 2 -10.56 15.15 -12.41
CA ILE A 2 -9.64 15.80 -11.46
C ILE A 2 -10.02 17.27 -11.37
N VAL A 3 -10.07 17.81 -10.15
CA VAL A 3 -10.36 19.21 -9.88
C VAL A 3 -9.31 19.76 -8.92
N ILE A 4 -8.64 20.84 -9.30
CA ILE A 4 -7.70 21.56 -8.44
C ILE A 4 -8.45 22.73 -7.77
N ALA A 5 -8.07 23.12 -6.55
CA ALA A 5 -8.79 24.09 -5.72
C ALA A 5 -9.04 25.47 -6.35
N ASP A 6 -8.30 25.84 -7.41
CA ASP A 6 -8.53 27.04 -8.22
C ASP A 6 -9.58 26.87 -9.33
N GLY A 7 -10.23 25.71 -9.39
CA GLY A 7 -11.20 25.34 -10.41
C GLY A 7 -10.60 24.75 -11.68
N GLN A 8 -9.27 24.56 -11.76
CA GLN A 8 -8.65 23.90 -12.92
C GLN A 8 -9.07 22.43 -13.00
N THR A 9 -9.52 22.03 -14.19
CA THR A 9 -9.98 20.67 -14.50
C THR A 9 -8.98 19.88 -15.35
N SER A 10 -7.94 20.53 -15.85
CA SER A 10 -6.84 19.92 -16.62
C SER A 10 -5.50 20.54 -16.24
N VAL A 11 -4.44 19.74 -16.39
CA VAL A 11 -3.04 20.11 -16.10
C VAL A 11 -2.19 19.77 -17.32
N ASP A 12 -1.13 20.55 -17.57
CA ASP A 12 -0.11 20.17 -18.55
C ASP A 12 0.74 19.02 -18.00
N ILE A 13 0.55 17.83 -18.56
CA ILE A 13 1.25 16.61 -18.16
C ILE A 13 2.45 16.26 -19.06
N SER A 14 2.81 17.12 -20.01
CA SER A 14 3.85 16.83 -21.02
C SER A 14 5.21 16.49 -20.42
N GLY A 15 5.55 17.08 -19.26
CA GLY A 15 6.78 16.82 -18.51
C GLY A 15 6.70 15.74 -17.43
N TRP A 16 5.63 14.92 -17.42
CA TRP A 16 5.44 13.85 -16.44
C TRP A 16 5.89 12.51 -17.01
N GLU A 17 6.37 11.63 -16.12
CA GLU A 17 6.79 10.29 -16.52
C GLU A 17 5.61 9.49 -17.08
N PRO A 18 5.81 8.58 -18.06
CA PRO A 18 4.71 7.84 -18.68
C PRO A 18 3.75 7.16 -17.68
N PRO A 19 4.23 6.47 -16.63
CA PRO A 19 3.34 5.85 -15.64
C PRO A 19 2.51 6.86 -14.83
N GLU A 20 3.00 8.10 -14.63
CA GLU A 20 2.23 9.16 -13.96
C GLU A 20 1.10 9.66 -14.88
N ARG A 21 1.39 9.82 -16.18
CA ARG A 21 0.42 10.23 -17.20
C ARG A 21 -0.70 9.21 -17.36
N ASP A 22 -0.36 7.92 -17.40
CA ASP A 22 -1.34 6.85 -17.53
C ASP A 22 -2.36 6.88 -16.38
N ILE A 23 -1.89 7.02 -15.13
CA ILE A 23 -2.75 7.10 -13.95
C ILE A 23 -3.58 8.39 -13.97
N TYR A 24 -2.98 9.53 -14.34
CA TYR A 24 -3.70 10.79 -14.48
C TYR A 24 -4.85 10.67 -15.50
N GLU A 25 -4.59 10.12 -16.69
CA GLU A 25 -5.59 9.95 -17.74
C GLU A 25 -6.70 8.98 -17.32
N GLU A 26 -6.38 7.92 -16.58
CA GLU A 26 -7.36 7.00 -16.01
C GLU A 26 -8.27 7.70 -15.00
N LYS A 27 -7.70 8.48 -14.07
CA LYS A 27 -8.46 9.28 -13.08
C LYS A 27 -9.26 10.41 -13.73
N HIS A 28 -8.72 11.04 -14.75
CA HIS A 28 -9.36 12.15 -15.45
C HIS A 28 -10.60 11.68 -16.22
N ARG A 29 -10.51 10.53 -16.91
CA ARG A 29 -11.62 9.92 -17.67
C ARG A 29 -12.70 9.28 -16.79
N ASN A 30 -12.36 8.92 -15.55
CA ASN A 30 -13.31 8.33 -14.62
C ASN A 30 -14.39 9.36 -14.18
N PRO A 31 -15.68 9.00 -14.03
CA PRO A 31 -16.70 9.93 -13.53
C PRO A 31 -16.50 10.38 -12.07
N THR A 32 -15.78 9.62 -11.25
CA THR A 32 -15.48 9.98 -9.86
C THR A 32 -14.66 11.28 -9.80
N THR A 33 -15.05 12.19 -8.93
CA THR A 33 -14.35 13.48 -8.74
C THR A 33 -13.24 13.34 -7.70
N TYR A 34 -12.02 13.73 -8.07
CA TYR A 34 -10.84 13.78 -7.19
C TYR A 34 -10.39 15.23 -7.01
N GLN A 35 -10.38 15.72 -5.78
CA GLN A 35 -10.07 17.13 -5.48
C GLN A 35 -8.63 17.30 -4.99
N TYR A 36 -7.90 18.31 -5.46
CA TYR A 36 -6.52 18.54 -5.03
C TYR A 36 -6.30 19.99 -4.66
N ASP A 37 -5.57 20.24 -3.57
CA ASP A 37 -5.25 21.62 -3.15
C ASP A 37 -4.30 22.32 -4.13
N SER A 38 -3.51 21.55 -4.88
CA SER A 38 -2.60 22.07 -5.90
C SER A 38 -2.18 20.98 -6.88
N GLU A 39 -1.68 21.39 -8.04
CA GLU A 39 -1.01 20.50 -8.99
C GLU A 39 0.13 19.70 -8.34
N ARG A 40 0.88 20.32 -7.41
CA ARG A 40 1.98 19.65 -6.69
C ARG A 40 1.48 18.49 -5.83
N ALA A 41 0.31 18.63 -5.20
CA ALA A 41 -0.31 17.56 -4.41
C ALA A 41 -0.78 16.41 -5.31
N LEU A 42 -1.38 16.72 -6.46
CA LEU A 42 -1.73 15.73 -7.48
C LEU A 42 -0.49 14.97 -7.94
N ARG A 43 0.55 15.69 -8.37
CA ARG A 43 1.79 15.07 -8.85
C ARG A 43 2.48 14.25 -7.76
N PHE A 44 2.38 14.64 -6.49
CA PHE A 44 2.88 13.85 -5.37
C PHE A 44 2.18 12.49 -5.26
N GLU A 45 0.83 12.45 -5.34
CA GLU A 45 0.09 11.17 -5.36
C GLU A 45 0.55 10.29 -6.52
N LEU A 46 0.65 10.84 -7.74
CA LEU A 46 1.04 10.07 -8.92
C LEU A 46 2.47 9.51 -8.81
N ARG A 47 3.42 10.31 -8.30
CA ARG A 47 4.78 9.86 -7.99
C ARG A 47 4.82 8.76 -6.94
N LEU A 48 4.03 8.89 -5.87
CA LEU A 48 3.99 7.87 -4.83
C LEU A 48 3.36 6.57 -5.37
N ARG A 49 2.28 6.65 -6.13
CA ARG A 49 1.66 5.48 -6.78
C ARG A 49 2.62 4.72 -7.68
N THR A 50 3.36 5.44 -8.52
CA THR A 50 4.35 4.84 -9.42
C THR A 50 5.52 4.23 -8.64
N ALA A 51 5.96 4.89 -7.56
CA ALA A 51 6.96 4.34 -6.64
C ALA A 51 6.46 3.07 -5.91
N ILE A 52 5.18 2.97 -5.55
CA ILE A 52 4.58 1.75 -4.96
C ILE A 52 4.65 0.59 -5.95
N VAL A 53 4.28 0.82 -7.21
CA VAL A 53 4.39 -0.18 -8.27
C VAL A 53 5.83 -0.63 -8.46
N GLN A 54 6.79 0.31 -8.48
CA GLN A 54 8.19 -0.02 -8.64
C GLN A 54 8.73 -0.80 -7.42
N ALA A 55 8.41 -0.37 -6.20
CA ALA A 55 8.79 -1.07 -4.98
C ALA A 55 8.23 -2.49 -4.92
N ALA A 56 7.00 -2.74 -5.38
CA ALA A 56 6.45 -4.08 -5.48
C ALA A 56 7.25 -4.98 -6.44
N LYS A 57 7.66 -4.44 -7.60
CA LYS A 57 8.53 -5.16 -8.56
C LYS A 57 9.92 -5.40 -7.99
N ASP A 58 10.49 -4.41 -7.30
CA ASP A 58 11.80 -4.54 -6.66
C ASP A 58 11.77 -5.60 -5.56
N LEU A 59 10.69 -5.67 -4.77
CA LEU A 59 10.53 -6.68 -3.74
C LEU A 59 10.45 -8.08 -4.35
N GLN A 60 9.70 -8.25 -5.44
CA GLN A 60 9.66 -9.49 -6.20
C GLN A 60 11.06 -9.93 -6.68
N HIS A 61 11.92 -8.99 -7.08
CA HIS A 61 13.28 -9.29 -7.54
C HIS A 61 14.30 -9.48 -6.41
N SER A 62 14.02 -8.98 -5.20
CA SER A 62 14.92 -9.06 -4.03
C SER A 62 15.21 -10.49 -3.54
N ALA A 63 14.37 -11.46 -3.93
CA ALA A 63 14.34 -12.82 -3.40
C ALA A 63 14.04 -12.91 -1.89
N ALA A 64 13.43 -11.89 -1.30
CA ALA A 64 12.73 -12.02 -0.01
C ALA A 64 11.64 -13.08 -0.12
N SER A 65 11.61 -14.01 0.82
CA SER A 65 10.67 -15.15 0.76
C SER A 65 9.45 -14.92 1.63
N PHE A 66 8.35 -15.61 1.35
CA PHE A 66 7.23 -15.67 2.27
C PHE A 66 7.60 -16.47 3.53
N ALA A 67 7.10 -16.04 4.68
CA ALA A 67 7.09 -16.83 5.92
C ALA A 67 6.00 -16.32 6.86
N SER A 68 5.34 -17.23 7.59
CA SER A 68 4.46 -16.83 8.68
C SER A 68 5.21 -16.10 9.78
N PHE A 69 4.51 -15.34 10.63
CA PHE A 69 5.11 -14.59 11.74
C PHE A 69 6.05 -15.44 12.62
N LYS A 70 5.63 -16.67 12.95
CA LYS A 70 6.46 -17.60 13.75
C LYS A 70 7.78 -17.96 13.07
N LYS A 71 7.84 -17.97 11.74
CA LYS A 71 9.01 -18.34 10.94
C LYS A 71 9.67 -17.14 10.26
N SER A 72 9.25 -15.92 10.57
CA SER A 72 9.81 -14.71 9.96
C SER A 72 11.32 -14.61 10.26
N ARG A 73 12.06 -13.92 9.41
CA ARG A 73 13.48 -13.61 9.60
C ARG A 73 13.80 -12.26 8.99
N CYS A 74 14.81 -11.59 9.55
CA CYS A 74 15.31 -10.32 9.05
C CYS A 74 16.83 -10.25 9.22
N ASN A 75 17.47 -9.30 8.53
CA ASN A 75 18.89 -9.03 8.71
C ASN A 75 19.14 -8.35 10.08
N ALA A 76 19.84 -9.05 10.97
CA ALA A 76 20.14 -8.58 12.33
C ALA A 76 21.02 -7.32 12.39
N ALA A 77 21.66 -6.95 11.27
CA ALA A 77 22.41 -5.70 11.16
C ALA A 77 21.50 -4.45 11.23
N TYR A 78 20.23 -4.58 10.84
CA TYR A 78 19.27 -3.46 10.78
C TYR A 78 18.04 -3.66 11.65
N TRP A 79 17.65 -4.92 11.89
CA TRP A 79 16.37 -5.27 12.48
C TRP A 79 16.53 -6.27 13.64
N ILE A 80 15.73 -6.07 14.69
CA ILE A 80 15.54 -7.01 15.78
C ILE A 80 14.22 -7.72 15.53
N ARG A 81 14.27 -9.05 15.34
CA ARG A 81 13.04 -9.85 15.25
C ARG A 81 12.42 -9.99 16.63
N THR A 82 11.20 -9.50 16.80
CA THR A 82 10.43 -9.59 18.04
C THR A 82 9.78 -10.98 18.21
N GLU A 83 9.30 -11.30 19.41
CA GLU A 83 8.72 -12.61 19.71
C GLU A 83 7.48 -12.93 18.87
N ASN A 84 6.64 -11.92 18.61
CA ASN A 84 5.50 -12.04 17.73
C ASN A 84 5.88 -12.15 16.24
N GLY A 85 7.15 -12.00 15.87
CA GLY A 85 7.64 -12.15 14.49
C GLY A 85 7.70 -10.86 13.69
N GLY A 86 7.47 -9.71 14.30
CA GLY A 86 7.74 -8.40 13.71
C GLY A 86 9.22 -8.04 13.69
N PHE A 87 9.56 -6.96 12.99
CA PHE A 87 10.91 -6.43 12.87
C PHE A 87 10.96 -5.02 13.45
N GLN A 88 11.55 -4.91 14.62
CA GLN A 88 11.87 -3.63 15.24
C GLN A 88 13.17 -3.12 14.64
N MET A 89 13.17 -1.93 14.06
CA MET A 89 14.39 -1.31 13.58
C MET A 89 15.34 -1.06 14.77
N ARG A 90 16.64 -1.27 14.55
CA ARG A 90 17.63 -0.90 15.56
C ARG A 90 17.73 0.61 15.70
N HIS A 91 18.05 1.09 16.89
CA HIS A 91 18.16 2.53 17.17
C HIS A 91 19.41 3.19 16.56
N ASP A 92 20.38 2.40 16.10
CA ASP A 92 21.69 2.85 15.62
C ASP A 92 21.83 2.84 14.09
N VAL A 93 20.74 2.59 13.36
CA VAL A 93 20.71 2.58 11.89
C VAL A 93 19.76 3.64 11.34
N LEU A 94 19.99 4.05 10.09
CA LEU A 94 19.09 4.97 9.41
C LEU A 94 17.86 4.22 8.85
N PRO A 95 16.63 4.76 8.99
CA PRO A 95 15.43 4.16 8.41
C PRO A 95 15.52 3.89 6.92
N SER A 96 16.12 4.80 6.16
CA SER A 96 16.30 4.66 4.71
C SER A 96 17.21 3.48 4.36
N GLU A 97 18.29 3.29 5.12
CA GLU A 97 19.22 2.16 4.93
C GLU A 97 18.57 0.84 5.31
N ALA A 98 17.89 0.80 6.47
CA ALA A 98 17.20 -0.39 6.95
C ALA A 98 16.12 -0.89 5.98
N ILE A 99 15.33 0.03 5.41
CA ILE A 99 14.32 -0.30 4.38
C ILE A 99 14.99 -0.76 3.09
N ARG A 100 16.01 -0.06 2.59
CA ARG A 100 16.69 -0.44 1.33
C ARG A 100 17.40 -1.78 1.45
N ASP A 101 17.92 -2.13 2.62
CA ASP A 101 18.56 -3.43 2.87
C ASP A 101 17.62 -4.62 2.58
N ILE A 102 16.32 -4.48 2.84
CA ILE A 102 15.34 -5.53 2.52
C ILE A 102 15.33 -5.85 1.02
N PHE A 103 15.51 -4.85 0.16
CA PHE A 103 15.49 -5.00 -1.29
C PHE A 103 16.84 -5.47 -1.84
N SER A 104 17.94 -5.00 -1.26
CA SER A 104 19.29 -5.37 -1.68
C SER A 104 19.75 -6.73 -1.16
N ASN A 105 19.29 -7.12 0.04
CA ASN A 105 19.67 -8.35 0.73
C ASN A 105 18.47 -9.26 1.00
N GLY A 106 17.46 -9.26 0.12
CA GLY A 106 16.16 -9.91 0.34
C GLY A 106 16.23 -11.36 0.80
N ARG A 107 17.23 -12.16 0.38
CA ARG A 107 17.41 -13.54 0.88
C ARG A 107 17.54 -13.64 2.41
N ALA A 108 18.09 -12.62 3.06
CA ALA A 108 18.18 -12.52 4.53
C ALA A 108 16.80 -12.33 5.20
N TYR A 109 15.75 -12.06 4.42
CA TYR A 109 14.42 -11.72 4.90
C TYR A 109 13.36 -12.73 4.49
N ALA A 110 12.44 -12.98 5.42
CA ALA A 110 11.13 -13.51 5.10
C ALA A 110 10.07 -13.10 6.10
N PHE A 111 8.89 -12.84 5.56
CA PHE A 111 7.81 -12.21 6.28
C PHE A 111 6.47 -12.47 5.58
N GLU A 112 5.39 -12.14 6.29
CA GLU A 112 4.01 -12.32 5.89
C GLU A 112 3.62 -11.38 4.74
N CYS A 113 2.51 -11.69 4.05
CA CYS A 113 2.02 -10.83 2.96
C CYS A 113 1.63 -9.43 3.48
N ALA A 114 1.10 -9.35 4.70
CA ALA A 114 0.80 -8.09 5.38
C ALA A 114 2.04 -7.22 5.60
N THR A 115 3.12 -7.81 6.10
CA THR A 115 4.39 -7.13 6.32
C THR A 115 4.98 -6.65 4.99
N ALA A 116 4.86 -7.46 3.92
CA ALA A 116 5.36 -7.12 2.60
C ALA A 116 4.72 -5.85 2.03
N ILE A 117 3.40 -5.68 2.18
CA ILE A 117 2.71 -4.44 1.76
C ILE A 117 3.29 -3.23 2.48
N ILE A 118 3.48 -3.31 3.80
CA ILE A 118 4.04 -2.21 4.60
C ILE A 118 5.47 -1.86 4.14
N ILE A 119 6.31 -2.87 3.88
CA ILE A 119 7.67 -2.69 3.33
C ILE A 119 7.63 -1.99 1.97
N VAL A 120 6.75 -2.42 1.06
CA VAL A 120 6.57 -1.78 -0.26
C VAL A 120 6.16 -0.32 -0.10
N LEU A 121 5.20 -0.02 0.78
CA LEU A 121 4.74 1.35 1.00
C LEU A 121 5.84 2.23 1.59
N TYR A 122 6.61 1.75 2.58
CA TYR A 122 7.73 2.51 3.13
C TYR A 122 8.82 2.78 2.09
N LYS A 123 9.18 1.77 1.29
CA LYS A 123 10.13 1.95 0.18
C LYS A 123 9.62 2.99 -0.81
N ALA A 124 8.35 2.94 -1.18
CA ALA A 124 7.77 3.91 -2.10
C ALA A 124 7.77 5.34 -1.55
N VAL A 125 7.44 5.51 -0.26
CA VAL A 125 7.51 6.80 0.41
C VAL A 125 8.94 7.31 0.43
N LEU A 126 9.91 6.46 0.81
CA LEU A 126 11.34 6.78 0.81
C LEU A 126 11.80 7.31 -0.55
N GLU A 127 11.50 6.60 -1.65
CA GLU A 127 11.91 7.03 -2.98
C GLU A 127 11.16 8.29 -3.48
N THR A 128 10.00 8.60 -2.90
CA THR A 128 9.22 9.80 -3.24
C THR A 128 9.72 11.04 -2.52
N ILE A 129 10.04 10.94 -1.22
CA ILE A 129 10.37 12.10 -0.38
C ILE A 129 11.87 12.26 -0.12
N GLY A 130 12.67 11.23 -0.38
CA GLY A 130 14.10 11.21 -0.17
C GLY A 130 14.53 10.96 1.29
N ASP A 131 15.78 10.52 1.43
CA ASP A 131 16.38 10.03 2.68
C ASP A 131 16.22 10.96 3.88
N GLN A 132 16.56 12.25 3.71
CA GLN A 132 16.56 13.19 4.82
C GLN A 132 15.17 13.36 5.46
N LYS A 133 14.13 13.39 4.62
CA LYS A 133 12.74 13.53 5.09
C LYS A 133 12.23 12.22 5.65
N PHE A 134 12.53 11.10 4.98
CA PHE A 134 12.15 9.77 5.42
C PHE A 134 12.73 9.45 6.81
N ASN A 135 14.03 9.64 6.99
CA ASN A 135 14.73 9.36 8.25
C ASN A 135 14.20 10.22 9.42
N ARG A 136 13.70 11.42 9.12
CA ARG A 136 13.07 12.29 10.12
C ARG A 136 11.66 11.84 10.48
N LEU A 137 10.87 11.41 9.49
CA LEU A 137 9.46 11.07 9.68
C LEU A 137 9.28 9.68 10.31
N PHE A 138 10.17 8.74 10.02
CA PHE A 138 10.03 7.33 10.38
C PHE A 138 11.22 6.81 11.19
N ALA A 139 11.57 7.52 12.28
CA ALA A 139 12.78 7.26 13.06
C ALA A 139 12.71 5.99 13.95
N ASP A 140 11.54 5.37 14.11
CA ASP A 140 11.33 4.19 14.95
C ASP A 140 10.41 3.18 14.25
N LEU A 141 10.91 2.60 13.16
CA LEU A 141 10.13 1.68 12.33
C LEU A 141 9.92 0.33 13.03
N TYR A 142 8.65 -0.12 13.05
CA TYR A 142 8.27 -1.46 13.45
C TYR A 142 7.46 -2.14 12.35
N LEU A 143 8.03 -3.14 11.68
CA LEU A 143 7.39 -3.87 10.59
C LEU A 143 6.71 -5.13 11.11
N TYR A 144 5.38 -5.19 11.06
CA TYR A 144 4.65 -6.38 11.51
C TYR A 144 3.43 -6.67 10.63
N SER A 145 2.34 -5.93 10.80
CA SER A 145 1.11 -6.06 10.02
C SER A 145 0.46 -4.69 9.87
N TRP A 146 -0.40 -4.52 8.86
CA TRP A 146 -1.13 -3.28 8.62
C TRP A 146 -2.01 -2.85 9.81
N GLU A 147 -2.31 -3.74 10.76
CA GLU A 147 -3.14 -3.43 11.94
C GLU A 147 -2.42 -2.56 12.97
N VAL A 148 -1.08 -2.52 12.92
CA VAL A 148 -0.24 -1.83 13.90
C VAL A 148 0.41 -0.57 13.32
N ASP A 149 0.45 -0.41 11.98
CA ASP A 149 1.10 0.74 11.34
C ASP A 149 0.23 2.01 11.43
N SER A 150 0.65 2.96 12.27
CA SER A 150 -0.01 4.27 12.40
C SER A 150 0.55 5.34 11.48
N ASP A 151 1.74 5.13 10.94
CA ASP A 151 2.58 6.21 10.41
C ASP A 151 2.28 6.48 8.93
N LEU A 152 1.91 5.44 8.16
CA LEU A 152 1.46 5.61 6.78
C LEU A 152 0.02 6.13 6.67
N ARG A 153 -0.71 6.15 7.79
CA ARG A 153 -2.12 6.53 7.92
C ARG A 153 -3.01 5.95 6.81
N LEU A 154 -2.95 4.64 6.63
CA LEU A 154 -3.66 3.95 5.54
C LEU A 154 -5.15 4.26 5.57
N ILE A 155 -5.70 4.54 4.39
CA ILE A 155 -7.13 4.72 4.16
C ILE A 155 -7.67 3.46 3.51
N THR A 156 -8.72 2.88 4.07
CA THR A 156 -9.44 1.75 3.48
C THR A 156 -10.88 2.16 3.19
N ILE A 157 -11.30 2.03 1.93
CA ILE A 157 -12.69 2.19 1.50
C ILE A 157 -13.25 0.79 1.23
N ALA A 158 -14.22 0.36 2.03
CA ALA A 158 -14.81 -0.99 1.96
C ALA A 158 -16.00 -1.05 0.99
N GLU A 159 -15.81 -0.50 -0.21
CA GLU A 159 -16.82 -0.41 -1.25
C GLU A 159 -16.19 -0.50 -2.63
N LYS A 160 -17.04 -0.74 -3.65
CA LYS A 160 -16.61 -0.78 -5.04
C LYS A 160 -16.26 0.63 -5.52
N MET A 161 -14.97 0.89 -5.66
CA MET A 161 -14.42 2.14 -6.18
C MET A 161 -13.57 1.89 -7.42
N PRO A 162 -13.36 2.90 -8.28
CA PRO A 162 -12.26 2.87 -9.23
C PRO A 162 -10.94 2.58 -8.52
N THR A 163 -10.13 1.69 -9.08
CA THR A 163 -8.81 1.33 -8.55
C THR A 163 -7.75 1.65 -9.58
N TYR A 164 -6.58 2.07 -9.11
CA TYR A 164 -5.48 2.56 -9.92
C TYR A 164 -4.19 1.83 -9.55
N SER A 165 -3.21 1.88 -10.43
CA SER A 165 -1.87 1.38 -10.11
C SER A 165 -1.34 1.99 -8.80
N GLY A 166 -0.73 1.15 -7.98
CA GLY A 166 -0.28 1.48 -6.62
C GLY A 166 -1.34 1.27 -5.52
N ASP A 167 -2.59 0.97 -5.85
CA ASP A 167 -3.59 0.60 -4.83
C ASP A 167 -3.31 -0.78 -4.24
N ILE A 168 -3.65 -0.93 -2.96
CA ILE A 168 -3.65 -2.20 -2.24
C ILE A 168 -5.05 -2.80 -2.29
N LEU A 169 -5.17 -4.02 -2.79
CA LEU A 169 -6.43 -4.77 -2.89
C LEU A 169 -6.34 -6.09 -2.13
N TYR A 170 -7.47 -6.77 -1.98
CA TYR A 170 -7.54 -8.04 -1.26
C TYR A 170 -8.34 -9.09 -2.03
N PHE A 171 -7.71 -10.24 -2.30
CA PHE A 171 -8.42 -11.42 -2.77
C PHE A 171 -8.80 -12.27 -1.57
N LYS A 172 -10.09 -12.50 -1.35
CA LYS A 172 -10.60 -13.34 -0.27
C LYS A 172 -10.71 -14.79 -0.73
N ASN A 173 -10.30 -15.72 0.12
CA ASN A 173 -10.60 -17.14 -0.01
C ASN A 173 -11.62 -17.53 1.08
N PRO A 174 -12.93 -17.47 0.79
CA PRO A 174 -13.96 -17.62 1.82
C PRO A 174 -14.00 -19.02 2.43
N ASP A 175 -13.55 -20.02 1.67
CA ASP A 175 -13.67 -21.43 1.97
C ASP A 175 -12.30 -22.08 2.21
N VAL A 176 -11.34 -21.31 2.72
CA VAL A 176 -10.00 -21.78 3.08
C VAL A 176 -10.06 -23.00 3.99
N ASP A 177 -9.13 -23.93 3.76
CA ASP A 177 -8.93 -25.06 4.65
C ASP A 177 -8.41 -24.57 6.03
N PRO A 178 -9.06 -24.91 7.15
CA PRO A 178 -8.64 -24.48 8.49
C PRO A 178 -7.20 -24.90 8.87
N GLU A 179 -6.63 -25.91 8.22
CA GLU A 179 -5.23 -26.29 8.42
C GLU A 179 -4.23 -25.33 7.74
N TRP A 180 -4.71 -24.48 6.82
CA TRP A 180 -3.92 -23.63 5.93
C TRP A 180 -4.39 -22.17 5.97
N MET A 181 -4.69 -21.65 7.15
CA MET A 181 -5.28 -20.32 7.36
C MET A 181 -4.47 -19.16 6.77
N GLU A 182 -3.17 -19.34 6.49
CA GLU A 182 -2.36 -18.37 5.74
C GLU A 182 -2.88 -18.12 4.31
N TRP A 183 -3.70 -19.02 3.76
CA TRP A 183 -4.34 -18.90 2.44
C TRP A 183 -5.78 -18.38 2.49
N GLN A 184 -6.20 -17.77 3.60
CA GLN A 184 -7.55 -17.17 3.74
C GLN A 184 -7.78 -15.96 2.82
N GLY A 185 -6.70 -15.45 2.23
CA GLY A 185 -6.74 -14.45 1.19
C GLY A 185 -5.34 -13.97 0.86
N GLU A 186 -5.24 -12.96 0.02
CA GLU A 186 -3.99 -12.34 -0.38
C GLU A 186 -4.14 -10.84 -0.51
N ASN A 187 -3.21 -10.11 0.09
CA ASN A 187 -3.07 -8.67 -0.13
C ASN A 187 -2.17 -8.44 -1.32
N VAL A 188 -2.59 -7.57 -2.21
CA VAL A 188 -1.87 -7.33 -3.46
C VAL A 188 -1.68 -5.86 -3.74
N VAL A 189 -0.58 -5.55 -4.41
CA VAL A 189 -0.36 -4.25 -5.06
C VAL A 189 -0.86 -4.34 -6.50
N LYS A 190 -1.78 -3.47 -6.91
CA LYS A 190 -2.20 -3.33 -8.31
C LYS A 190 -1.07 -2.68 -9.11
N LEU A 191 -0.57 -3.38 -10.13
CA LEU A 191 0.51 -2.90 -11.02
C LEU A 191 -0.02 -2.31 -12.33
N GLY A 192 -1.25 -2.67 -12.70
CA GLY A 192 -1.94 -2.24 -13.92
C GLY A 192 -3.33 -2.86 -14.02
N SER A 193 -3.92 -2.89 -15.21
CA SER A 193 -5.33 -3.29 -15.42
C SER A 193 -5.68 -4.68 -14.86
N ASP A 194 -4.89 -5.70 -15.17
CA ASP A 194 -5.06 -7.08 -14.65
C ASP A 194 -3.69 -7.68 -14.27
N SER A 195 -2.91 -6.92 -13.50
CA SER A 195 -1.59 -7.34 -13.03
C SER A 195 -1.40 -6.91 -11.58
N TYR A 196 -0.95 -7.85 -10.76
CA TYR A 196 -0.91 -7.73 -9.31
C TYR A 196 0.37 -8.36 -8.78
N PHE A 197 0.97 -7.75 -7.76
CA PHE A 197 2.00 -8.37 -6.95
C PHE A 197 1.38 -8.85 -5.63
N GLY A 198 1.46 -10.15 -5.35
CA GLY A 198 1.19 -10.73 -4.03
C GLY A 198 2.45 -11.39 -3.47
N HIS A 199 2.80 -11.14 -2.21
CA HIS A 199 4.05 -11.67 -1.64
C HIS A 199 3.94 -13.17 -1.34
N GLY A 200 4.83 -13.98 -1.93
CA GLY A 200 4.73 -15.44 -1.92
C GLY A 200 3.95 -16.01 -3.11
N ILE A 201 3.02 -15.25 -3.69
CA ILE A 201 2.37 -15.56 -4.97
C ILE A 201 3.22 -15.10 -6.16
N GLY A 202 3.87 -13.95 -6.05
CA GLY A 202 4.55 -13.24 -7.12
C GLY A 202 3.64 -12.38 -7.99
N ILE A 203 4.17 -11.94 -9.13
CA ILE A 203 3.44 -11.09 -10.08
C ILE A 203 2.60 -11.96 -11.02
N THR A 204 1.29 -11.77 -11.02
CA THR A 204 0.35 -12.48 -11.89
C THR A 204 -0.96 -11.69 -12.07
N ASN A 205 -1.91 -12.23 -12.83
CA ASN A 205 -3.23 -11.64 -13.02
C ASN A 205 -4.25 -12.14 -11.97
N ALA A 206 -5.47 -11.60 -11.98
CA ALA A 206 -6.50 -11.97 -11.00
C ALA A 206 -6.81 -13.48 -11.02
N ALA A 207 -6.90 -14.06 -12.23
CA ALA A 207 -7.15 -15.49 -12.41
C ALA A 207 -6.04 -16.35 -11.78
N GLY A 208 -4.77 -15.92 -11.90
CA GLY A 208 -3.61 -16.59 -11.31
C GLY A 208 -3.62 -16.57 -9.79
N ILE A 209 -4.02 -15.44 -9.17
CA ILE A 209 -4.18 -15.34 -7.71
C ILE A 209 -5.32 -16.26 -7.24
N ILE A 210 -6.50 -16.15 -7.86
CA ILE A 210 -7.68 -16.95 -7.52
C ILE A 210 -7.37 -18.44 -7.64
N ALA A 211 -6.69 -18.87 -8.70
CA ALA A 211 -6.30 -20.26 -8.90
C ALA A 211 -5.34 -20.77 -7.83
N LYS A 212 -4.45 -19.94 -7.29
CA LYS A 212 -3.58 -20.31 -6.16
C LYS A 212 -4.35 -20.44 -4.86
N LEU A 213 -5.18 -19.46 -4.52
CA LEU A 213 -6.04 -19.50 -3.33
C LEU A 213 -7.00 -20.71 -3.34
N ASN A 214 -7.62 -20.99 -4.49
CA ASN A 214 -8.57 -22.09 -4.64
C ASN A 214 -7.99 -23.48 -4.43
N LYS A 215 -6.65 -23.65 -4.50
CA LYS A 215 -5.96 -24.91 -4.19
C LYS A 215 -5.94 -25.23 -2.69
N HIS A 216 -6.15 -24.22 -1.85
CA HIS A 216 -6.10 -24.32 -0.39
C HIS A 216 -7.49 -24.17 0.24
N ARG A 217 -8.54 -24.59 -0.47
CA ARG A 217 -9.91 -24.64 0.04
C ARG A 217 -10.18 -25.96 0.73
N LYS A 218 -11.12 -25.95 1.68
CA LYS A 218 -11.65 -27.17 2.30
C LYS A 218 -12.16 -28.14 1.24
N LYS A 219 -11.99 -29.44 1.48
CA LYS A 219 -12.40 -30.52 0.55
C LYS A 219 -13.88 -30.38 0.16
N GLY A 220 -14.16 -30.45 -1.14
CA GLY A 220 -15.52 -30.37 -1.69
C GLY A 220 -16.07 -28.95 -1.84
N SER A 221 -15.30 -27.91 -1.52
CA SER A 221 -15.73 -26.52 -1.73
C SER A 221 -16.00 -26.20 -3.20
N THR A 222 -17.13 -25.55 -3.44
CA THR A 222 -17.54 -24.97 -4.73
C THR A 222 -17.42 -23.43 -4.74
N GLU A 223 -17.16 -22.80 -3.60
CA GLU A 223 -17.06 -21.34 -3.49
C GLU A 223 -15.64 -20.88 -3.86
N SER A 224 -15.51 -20.09 -4.93
CA SER A 224 -14.21 -19.59 -5.41
C SER A 224 -13.73 -18.41 -4.58
N ALA A 225 -12.42 -18.28 -4.44
CA ALA A 225 -11.79 -17.02 -4.08
C ALA A 225 -12.16 -15.92 -5.09
N TYR A 226 -12.19 -14.67 -4.61
CA TYR A 226 -12.61 -13.50 -5.39
C TYR A 226 -11.96 -12.22 -4.87
N LEU A 227 -11.85 -11.20 -5.72
CA LEU A 227 -11.45 -9.85 -5.33
C LEU A 227 -12.61 -9.18 -4.59
N ILE A 228 -12.38 -8.72 -3.36
CA ILE A 228 -13.42 -8.02 -2.60
C ILE A 228 -13.55 -6.57 -3.09
N ASP A 229 -14.73 -5.99 -2.92
CA ASP A 229 -15.01 -4.57 -3.14
C ASP A 229 -14.40 -3.74 -2.01
N GLN A 230 -13.07 -3.60 -2.03
CA GLN A 230 -12.30 -2.81 -1.09
C GLN A 230 -11.03 -2.28 -1.76
N VAL A 231 -10.67 -1.05 -1.44
CA VAL A 231 -9.39 -0.46 -1.84
C VAL A 231 -8.69 0.15 -0.62
N THR A 232 -7.38 -0.05 -0.52
CA THR A 232 -6.52 0.55 0.50
C THR A 232 -5.37 1.30 -0.14
N TYR A 233 -5.04 2.47 0.40
CA TYR A 233 -3.93 3.29 -0.09
C TYR A 233 -3.36 4.16 1.05
N PRO A 234 -2.09 4.60 0.95
CA PRO A 234 -1.53 5.53 1.93
C PRO A 234 -2.21 6.90 1.84
N ASN A 235 -2.28 7.64 2.94
CA ASN A 235 -2.84 8.98 2.92
C ASN A 235 -1.89 9.96 2.21
N TYR A 236 -2.08 10.13 0.90
CA TYR A 236 -1.23 10.96 0.03
C TYR A 236 -1.14 12.41 0.52
N VAL A 237 -2.24 12.99 1.00
CA VAL A 237 -2.28 14.38 1.50
C VAL A 237 -1.40 14.51 2.74
N TYR A 238 -1.62 13.63 3.72
CA TYR A 238 -0.83 13.61 4.95
C TYR A 238 0.67 13.47 4.67
N LEU A 239 1.04 12.54 3.78
CA LEU A 239 2.45 12.31 3.43
C LEU A 239 3.05 13.50 2.69
N TYR A 240 2.29 14.15 1.80
CA TYR A 240 2.72 15.38 1.12
C TYR A 240 2.97 16.53 2.10
N GLU A 241 2.05 16.75 3.04
CA GLU A 241 2.16 17.79 4.07
C GLU A 241 3.34 17.54 5.01
N ALA A 242 3.44 16.31 5.54
CA ALA A 242 4.52 15.88 6.41
C ALA A 242 5.89 16.05 5.74
N ALA A 243 6.01 15.67 4.46
CA ALA A 243 7.23 15.86 3.68
C ALA A 243 7.55 17.33 3.35
N SER A 244 6.56 18.23 3.41
CA SER A 244 6.73 19.65 3.10
C SER A 244 7.08 20.50 4.34
N SER A 245 7.18 19.90 5.54
CA SER A 245 7.31 20.60 6.82
C SER A 245 6.22 21.64 7.08
N ARG A 246 5.09 21.54 6.35
CA ARG A 246 3.88 22.31 6.61
C ARG A 246 3.05 21.47 7.57
N VAL A 247 3.08 21.81 8.85
CA VAL A 247 2.10 21.29 9.80
C VAL A 247 1.28 22.49 10.27
N PRO A 248 -0.04 22.43 10.08
CA PRO A 248 -0.88 22.26 11.25
C PRO A 248 -1.64 20.93 11.23
N ILE A 249 -1.54 20.23 12.36
CA ILE A 249 -2.48 19.19 12.77
C ILE A 249 -3.83 19.88 13.01
N SER A 250 -4.80 19.69 12.12
CA SER A 250 -6.25 19.74 12.43
C SER A 250 -7.09 19.65 11.14
N GLN A 251 -8.05 18.72 11.11
CA GLN A 251 -9.30 18.76 10.32
C GLN A 251 -9.44 18.26 8.87
N THR A 252 -8.44 17.78 8.13
CA THR A 252 -8.66 17.38 6.72
C THR A 252 -8.61 15.88 6.40
N ALA A 253 -8.73 14.99 7.41
CA ALA A 253 -9.04 13.59 7.13
C ALA A 253 -10.41 13.41 6.44
N LEU A 254 -11.32 14.38 6.59
CA LEU A 254 -12.67 14.39 5.99
C LEU A 254 -12.75 15.19 4.67
N ALA A 255 -11.73 15.96 4.31
CA ALA A 255 -11.76 16.83 3.13
C ALA A 255 -11.63 16.07 1.80
N TRP A 256 -11.31 14.77 1.85
CA TRP A 256 -11.03 13.96 0.67
C TRP A 256 -11.85 12.67 0.58
N LEU A 257 -12.96 12.63 1.30
CA LEU A 257 -14.03 11.73 0.90
C LEU A 257 -14.54 12.22 -0.46
N PRO A 258 -14.68 11.35 -1.49
CA PRO A 258 -15.49 11.73 -2.66
C PRO A 258 -16.82 12.30 -2.13
N PRO A 259 -17.47 13.27 -2.79
CA PRO A 259 -18.71 13.86 -2.29
C PRO A 259 -19.76 12.82 -1.86
N GLU A 260 -19.71 11.64 -2.47
CA GLU A 260 -20.49 10.42 -2.23
C GLU A 260 -20.25 9.74 -0.87
N ALA A 261 -19.18 10.10 -0.17
CA ALA A 261 -18.85 9.66 1.18
C ALA A 261 -19.16 10.71 2.25
N ARG A 262 -19.73 11.87 1.88
CA ARG A 262 -20.37 12.79 2.85
C ARG A 262 -21.66 12.14 3.36
N GLY A 263 -21.67 11.72 4.62
CA GLY A 263 -22.76 10.96 5.26
C GLY A 263 -22.40 9.51 5.64
N ARG A 264 -21.17 9.07 5.34
CA ARG A 264 -20.65 7.74 5.67
C ARG A 264 -20.06 7.64 7.06
N ILE A 265 -20.04 6.44 7.63
CA ILE A 265 -19.39 6.19 8.92
C ILE A 265 -17.88 6.17 8.70
N VAL A 266 -17.22 7.17 9.25
CA VAL A 266 -15.75 7.25 9.29
C VAL A 266 -15.27 6.72 10.62
N VAL A 267 -14.64 5.55 10.59
CA VAL A 267 -14.04 4.93 11.78
C VAL A 267 -12.54 5.13 11.71
N ARG A 268 -11.97 5.71 12.77
CA ARG A 268 -10.52 5.79 12.94
C ARG A 268 -10.08 4.88 14.09
N ILE A 269 -9.26 3.88 13.78
CA ILE A 269 -8.64 3.00 14.77
C ILE A 269 -7.12 3.14 14.59
N GLY A 270 -6.45 3.71 15.60
CA GLY A 270 -5.03 4.07 15.50
C GLY A 270 -4.76 5.12 14.40
N GLY A 271 -3.79 4.85 13.53
CA GLY A 271 -3.49 5.70 12.37
C GLY A 271 -4.39 5.48 11.16
N ARG A 272 -5.23 4.43 11.15
CA ARG A 272 -6.03 4.05 9.98
C ARG A 272 -7.39 4.73 9.96
N THR A 273 -7.85 5.06 8.76
CA THR A 273 -9.20 5.56 8.51
C THR A 273 -9.95 4.55 7.64
N ALA A 274 -11.00 3.95 8.19
CA ALA A 274 -11.94 3.10 7.46
C ALA A 274 -13.23 3.89 7.17
N ILE A 275 -13.72 3.78 5.95
CA ILE A 275 -14.92 4.49 5.48
C ILE A 275 -15.92 3.43 5.05
N TYR A 276 -17.09 3.44 5.69
CA TYR A 276 -18.21 2.52 5.44
C TYR A 276 -19.42 3.30 4.97
N ALA A 277 -20.13 2.78 3.97
CA ALA A 277 -21.45 3.25 3.56
C ALA A 277 -22.44 3.27 4.73
#